data_AF-A0A3C1P1R0-F1
#
_entry.id   AF-A0A3C1P1R0-F1
#
_cell.length_a   1.000
_cell.length_b   1.000
_cell.length_c   1.000
_cell.angle_alpha   90.00
_cell.angle_beta   90.00
_cell.angle_gamma   90.00
#
_symmetry.space_group_name_H-M   'P 1'
#
loop_
_entity.id
_entity.type
_entity.pdbx_description
1 polymer ?
#
loop_
_entity_poly.entity_id
_entity_poly.type
_entity_poly.pdbx_seq_one_letter_code
_entity_poly.pdbx_strand_id
1 'polypeptide(L)' 'MADQERTVVHLLRHGEVFNPEGVLYGRLPGYYLSDLGKEMAIRAADALAGHDVSHVISSP' A
#
# COMPACT_ATOMS: atom_id res chain seq x y z
N MET A 1 1.27 22.61 -28.19
CA MET A 1 0.64 22.84 -26.88
C MET A 1 1.61 22.26 -25.86
N ALA A 2 2.18 23.08 -24.98
CA ALA A 2 3.06 22.56 -23.94
C ALA A 2 2.24 21.61 -23.07
N ASP A 3 2.67 20.34 -23.00
CA ASP A 3 2.08 19.37 -22.09
C ASP A 3 2.28 19.91 -20.67
N GLN A 4 1.19 20.16 -19.94
CA GLN A 4 1.31 20.60 -18.56
C GLN A 4 1.92 19.46 -17.75
N GLU A 5 3.02 19.72 -17.06
CA GLU A 5 3.72 18.75 -16.22
C GLU A 5 2.73 18.14 -15.21
N ARG A 6 2.36 16.87 -15.44
CA ARG A 6 1.33 16.16 -14.66
C ARG A 6 1.99 15.28 -13.62
N THR A 7 1.76 15.59 -12.35
CA THR A 7 2.10 14.68 -11.24
C THR A 7 0.96 13.68 -11.03
N VAL A 8 1.28 12.39 -10.94
CA VAL A 8 0.32 11.32 -10.61
C VAL A 8 0.63 10.80 -9.21
N VAL A 9 -0.40 10.71 -8.36
CA VAL A 9 -0.30 10.16 -7.01
C VAL A 9 -1.08 8.84 -6.95
N HIS A 10 -0.37 7.76 -6.67
CA HIS A 10 -0.96 6.44 -6.42
C HIS A 10 -1.23 6.27 -4.93
N LEU A 11 -2.51 6.20 -4.53
CA LEU A 11 -2.91 5.96 -3.15
C LEU A 11 -3.22 4.49 -2.95
N LEU A 12 -2.58 3.89 -1.95
CA LEU A 12 -2.74 2.48 -1.63
C LEU A 12 -2.98 2.28 -0.14
N ARG A 13 -3.93 1.41 0.20
CA ARG A 13 -4.11 0.91 1.56
C ARG A 13 -3.19 -0.30 1.76
N HIS A 14 -2.72 -0.52 2.99
CA HIS A 14 -2.05 -1.77 3.35
C HIS A 14 -2.94 -3.00 3.04
N GLY A 15 -2.31 -4.15 2.81
CA GLY A 15 -3.00 -5.42 2.60
C GLY A 15 -3.71 -5.92 3.86
N GLU A 16 -4.31 -7.11 3.78
CA GLU A 16 -4.93 -7.72 4.96
C GLU A 16 -3.95 -7.80 6.15
N VAL A 17 -4.42 -7.42 7.32
CA VAL A 17 -3.70 -7.57 8.59
C VAL A 17 -4.22 -8.83 9.28
N PHE A 18 -3.31 -9.63 9.83
CA PHE A 18 -3.69 -10.78 10.64
C PHE A 18 -4.39 -10.29 11.91
N ASN A 19 -5.72 -10.45 11.97
CA ASN A 19 -6.57 -9.96 13.06
C ASN A 19 -7.76 -10.92 13.30
N PRO A 20 -7.50 -12.18 13.71
CA PRO A 20 -8.55 -13.19 13.85
C PRO A 20 -9.60 -12.84 14.91
N GLU A 21 -9.23 -12.08 15.94
CA GLU A 21 -10.16 -11.63 16.99
C GLU A 21 -10.99 -10.39 16.58
N GLY A 22 -10.75 -9.82 15.40
CA GLY A 22 -11.52 -8.68 14.89
C GLY A 22 -11.35 -7.39 15.70
N VAL A 23 -10.18 -7.20 16.33
CA VAL A 23 -9.90 -6.03 17.17
C VAL A 23 -9.76 -4.78 16.31
N LEU A 24 -10.41 -3.69 16.73
CA LEU A 24 -10.17 -2.37 16.15
C LEU A 24 -8.88 -1.78 16.74
N TYR A 25 -7.74 -2.10 16.14
CA TYR A 25 -6.43 -1.89 16.75
C TYR A 25 -5.85 -0.47 16.66
N GLY A 26 -6.30 0.38 15.73
CA GLY A 26 -5.82 1.77 15.63
C GLY A 26 -4.29 1.87 15.50
N ARG A 27 -3.62 2.40 16.54
CA ARG A 27 -2.15 2.53 16.63
C ARG A 27 -1.48 1.50 17.53
N LEU A 28 -2.21 0.46 17.95
CA LEU A 28 -1.63 -0.59 18.78
C LEU A 28 -0.53 -1.33 18.00
N PRO A 29 0.61 -1.65 18.63
CA PRO A 29 1.66 -2.44 18.01
C PRO A 29 1.24 -3.91 17.86
N GLY A 30 1.96 -4.65 17.02
CA GLY A 30 1.78 -6.11 16.88
C GLY A 30 0.81 -6.55 15.77
N TYR A 31 0.17 -5.61 15.07
CA TYR A 31 -0.73 -5.89 13.96
C TYR A 31 0.01 -5.81 12.62
N TYR A 32 0.42 -6.96 12.12
CA TYR A 32 1.18 -7.09 10.87
C TYR A 32 0.34 -7.71 9.75
N LEU A 33 0.83 -7.60 8.51
CA LEU A 33 0.21 -8.26 7.37
C LEU A 33 0.08 -9.77 7.61
N SER A 34 -1.08 -10.32 7.28
CA SER A 34 -1.24 -11.76 7.14
C SER A 34 -0.46 -12.27 5.93
N ASP A 35 -0.38 -13.58 5.74
CA ASP A 35 0.24 -14.13 4.54
C ASP A 35 -0.51 -13.70 3.27
N LEU A 36 -1.85 -13.64 3.33
CA LEU A 36 -2.66 -13.04 2.27
C LEU A 36 -2.31 -11.56 2.06
N GLY A 37 -2.15 -10.79 3.15
CA GLY A 37 -1.75 -9.39 3.09
C GLY A 37 -0.41 -9.17 2.38
N LYS A 38 0.56 -10.08 2.58
CA LYS A 38 1.85 -10.06 1.88
C LYS A 38 1.65 -10.36 0.39
N GLU A 39 0.82 -11.35 0.03
CA GLU A 39 0.49 -11.61 -1.38
C GLU A 39 -0.19 -10.42 -2.06
N MET A 40 -1.09 -9.72 -1.35
CA MET A 40 -1.72 -8.51 -1.85
C MET A 40 -0.70 -7.41 -2.13
N ALA A 41 0.29 -7.23 -1.26
CA ALA A 41 1.37 -6.28 -1.47
C ALA A 41 2.20 -6.59 -2.73
N ILE A 42 2.49 -7.87 -3.00
CA ILE A 42 3.17 -8.28 -4.24
C ILE A 42 2.31 -7.96 -5.46
N ARG A 43 1.02 -8.30 -5.45
CA ARG A 43 0.12 -8.00 -6.58
C ARG A 43 -0.01 -6.49 -6.84
N ALA A 44 -0.02 -5.68 -5.79
CA ALA A 44 -0.01 -4.24 -5.94
C ALA A 44 1.30 -3.73 -6.55
N ALA A 45 2.44 -4.30 -6.18
CA ALA A 45 3.73 -3.99 -6.79
C ALA A 45 3.72 -4.35 -8.29
N ASP A 46 3.21 -5.53 -8.66
CA ASP A 46 3.07 -5.94 -10.07
C ASP A 46 2.20 -4.97 -10.88
N ALA A 47 1.08 -4.52 -10.30
CA ALA A 47 0.20 -3.54 -10.95
C ALA A 47 0.87 -2.17 -11.13
N LEU A 48 1.77 -1.79 -10.22
CA LEU A 48 2.49 -0.51 -10.25
C LEU A 48 3.81 -0.58 -11.02
N ALA A 49 4.29 -1.76 -11.42
CA ALA A 49 5.62 -1.95 -11.99
C ALA A 49 5.88 -1.15 -13.27
N GLY A 50 4.84 -0.82 -14.04
CA GLY A 50 4.93 0.00 -15.25
C GLY A 50 4.81 1.51 -15.03
N HIS A 51 4.63 1.97 -13.79
CA HIS A 51 4.46 3.37 -13.46
C HIS A 51 5.80 4.02 -13.15
N ASP A 52 5.98 5.27 -13.60
CA ASP A 52 7.16 6.09 -13.28
C ASP A 52 7.07 6.65 -11.85
N VAL A 53 7.27 5.77 -10.87
CA VAL A 53 7.22 6.10 -9.44
C VAL A 53 8.59 6.59 -8.99
N SER A 54 8.71 7.90 -8.79
CA SER A 54 9.95 8.53 -8.28
C SER A 54 10.03 8.62 -6.76
N HIS A 55 8.89 8.53 -6.05
CA HIS A 55 8.82 8.70 -4.60
C HIS A 55 7.83 7.70 -3.98
N VAL A 56 8.21 7.11 -2.84
CA VAL A 56 7.36 6.21 -2.05
C VAL A 56 7.33 6.72 -0.60
N ILE A 57 6.12 6.91 -0.07
CA ILE A 57 5.90 7.34 1.31
C ILE A 57 4.89 6.37 1.94
N SER A 58 5.21 5.87 3.13
CA SER A 58 4.31 5.04 3.93
C SER A 58 3.88 5.76 5.20
N SER A 59 2.80 5.27 5.83
CA SER A 59 2.57 5.57 7.24
C SER A 59 3.74 5.04 8.09
N PRO A 60 4.00 5.63 9.27
CA PRO A 60 4.99 5.14 10.22
C PRO A 60 4.73 3.70 10.69
#